data_AF-A0A7H4MU39-F1
#
_entry.id   AF-A0A7H4MU39-F1
#
_cell.length_a   1.000
_cell.length_b   1.000
_cell.length_c   1.000
_cell.angle_alpha   90.00
_cell.angle_beta   90.00
_cell.angle_gamma   90.00
#
_symmetry.space_group_name_H-M   'P 1'
#
loop_
_entity.id
_entity.type
_entity.pdbx_description
1 polymer ?
#
loop_
_entity_poly.entity_id
_entity_poly.type
_entity_poly.pdbx_seq_one_letter_code
_entity_poly.pdbx_strand_id
1 'polypeptide(L)'
;MPFLRIDELKGRLLWCQSANPRITGAICKTSWESVDNHWIPETLSECNLFACSQLLGHGAGKTQEQLLDLWLAERYGWCPMLQSPAVFSSYLSRQRRCFTRRFMFAITFFTAIVQLPESYGQAVWSLYSQLARNHWLPGSAQDIHFTRDNPQISMENLTRIAQEKDEVAADALKLCAQALEFAENAAFPTALYRLWQNEWRGLALYCQLFTHAQKAFFTLHFAREVENSWSMREICHINVQALYQGASEMEMLCQQMNEASPGFYIMFDAGRVRSLADSLSSELSALRH
;
A
#
# COMPACT_ATOMS: atom_id res chain seq x y z
N MET A 1 -2.68 0.36 8.06
CA MET A 1 -3.05 -0.52 6.96
C MET A 1 -2.65 -1.92 7.35
N PRO A 2 -3.60 -2.86 7.29
CA PRO A 2 -3.33 -4.25 7.60
C PRO A 2 -2.26 -4.76 6.63
N PHE A 3 -1.42 -5.71 7.02
CA PHE A 3 -0.67 -6.51 6.06
C PHE A 3 -0.24 -7.78 6.75
N LEU A 4 -0.32 -8.91 6.04
CA LEU A 4 0.12 -10.18 6.58
C LEU A 4 1.46 -10.57 5.96
N ARG A 5 2.49 -10.70 6.81
CA ARG A 5 3.86 -11.08 6.46
C ARG A 5 4.39 -12.23 7.30
N ILE A 6 3.55 -12.93 8.07
CA ILE A 6 3.98 -14.00 8.97
C ILE A 6 4.79 -15.09 8.23
N ASP A 7 4.31 -15.55 7.07
CA ASP A 7 5.05 -16.55 6.27
C ASP A 7 6.41 -16.04 5.77
N GLU A 8 6.47 -14.76 5.36
CA GLU A 8 7.71 -14.13 4.92
C GLU A 8 8.71 -14.00 6.08
N LEU A 9 8.23 -13.60 7.26
CA LEU A 9 9.02 -13.51 8.48
C LEU A 9 9.55 -14.89 8.89
N LYS A 10 8.70 -15.91 8.86
CA LYS A 10 9.09 -17.30 9.12
C LYS A 10 10.18 -17.76 8.17
N GLY A 11 10.02 -17.52 6.87
CA GLY A 11 11.03 -17.88 5.85
C GLY A 11 12.39 -17.18 6.09
N ARG A 12 12.37 -15.87 6.36
CA ARG A 12 13.60 -15.10 6.65
C ARG A 12 14.28 -15.56 7.93
N LEU A 13 13.52 -15.81 9.00
CA LEU A 13 14.06 -16.31 10.27
C LEU A 13 14.66 -17.70 10.13
N LEU A 14 13.98 -18.61 9.42
CA LEU A 14 14.50 -19.95 9.12
C LEU A 14 15.81 -19.88 8.34
N TRP A 15 15.91 -18.99 7.35
CA TRP A 15 17.15 -18.77 6.60
C TRP A 15 18.29 -18.22 7.47
N CYS A 16 18.00 -17.25 8.33
CA CYS A 16 19.00 -16.74 9.28
C CYS A 16 19.47 -17.82 10.25
N GLN A 17 18.55 -18.61 10.83
CA GLN A 17 18.86 -19.65 11.80
C GLN A 17 19.57 -20.86 11.17
N SER A 18 19.29 -21.17 9.90
CA SER A 18 20.02 -22.22 9.19
C SER A 18 21.48 -21.83 8.93
N ALA A 19 21.74 -20.54 8.66
CA ALA A 19 23.09 -20.01 8.53
C ALA A 19 23.81 -19.85 9.88
N ASN A 20 23.07 -19.54 10.96
CA ASN A 20 23.62 -19.43 12.31
C ASN A 20 22.59 -19.84 13.39
N PRO A 21 22.68 -21.07 13.92
CA PRO A 21 21.76 -21.58 14.94
C PRO A 21 21.81 -20.83 16.28
N ARG A 22 22.81 -19.97 16.51
CA ARG A 22 22.96 -19.17 17.74
C ARG A 22 22.16 -17.88 17.71
N ILE A 23 21.44 -17.57 16.63
CA ILE A 23 20.55 -16.41 16.56
C ILE A 23 19.35 -16.66 17.48
N THR A 24 19.44 -16.11 18.69
CA THR A 24 18.40 -16.16 19.73
C THR A 24 17.55 -14.89 19.78
N GLY A 25 17.90 -13.87 19.00
CA GLY A 25 17.16 -12.63 18.88
C GLY A 25 17.32 -12.03 17.49
N ALA A 26 16.27 -11.35 17.01
CA ALA A 26 16.30 -10.61 15.76
C ALA A 26 15.72 -9.21 15.98
N ILE A 27 16.40 -8.19 15.44
CA ILE A 27 15.80 -6.88 15.27
C ILE A 27 15.01 -6.95 13.96
N CYS A 28 13.71 -7.18 14.07
CA CYS A 28 12.87 -7.31 12.90
C CYS A 28 12.35 -5.95 12.47
N LYS A 29 12.78 -5.40 11.34
CA LYS A 29 12.08 -4.29 10.69
C LYS A 29 10.89 -4.86 9.91
N THR A 30 9.77 -5.09 10.60
CA THR A 30 8.53 -5.63 10.01
C THR A 30 7.73 -4.56 9.27
N SER A 31 8.14 -3.29 9.38
CA SER A 31 7.35 -2.15 9.02
C SER A 31 7.05 -1.99 7.53
N TRP A 32 6.03 -1.15 7.26
CA TRP A 32 5.87 -0.46 6.00
C TRP A 32 7.17 0.32 5.72
N GLU A 33 7.75 0.21 4.53
CA GLU A 33 8.97 0.97 4.17
C GLU A 33 8.74 2.46 4.43
N SER A 34 9.42 2.99 5.46
CA SER A 34 9.40 4.36 6.03
C SER A 34 8.72 4.52 7.40
N VAL A 35 7.88 3.57 7.84
CA VAL A 35 7.28 3.59 9.19
C VAL A 35 8.19 2.81 10.13
N ASP A 36 8.40 3.28 11.35
CA ASP A 36 9.14 2.49 12.35
C ASP A 36 8.23 1.51 13.07
N ASN A 37 8.79 0.41 13.57
CA ASN A 37 8.01 -0.62 14.24
C ASN A 37 7.27 -0.14 15.49
N HIS A 38 7.74 0.94 16.13
CA HIS A 38 7.09 1.50 17.32
C HIS A 38 5.70 2.09 17.03
N TRP A 39 5.37 2.28 15.75
CA TRP A 39 4.06 2.74 15.29
C TRP A 39 3.11 1.59 14.87
N ILE A 40 3.57 0.34 14.88
CA ILE A 40 2.78 -0.85 14.52
C ILE A 40 1.88 -1.37 15.66
N PRO A 41 2.24 -1.27 16.96
CA PRO A 41 1.31 -1.63 18.03
C PRO A 41 -0.06 -0.95 17.87
N GLU A 42 -1.13 -1.65 18.27
CA GLU A 42 -2.51 -1.19 18.13
C GLU A 42 -2.99 -1.04 16.68
N THR A 43 -2.32 -1.73 15.75
CA THR A 43 -2.78 -1.92 14.37
C THR A 43 -3.06 -3.40 14.09
N LEU A 44 -3.81 -3.71 13.04
CA LEU A 44 -3.98 -5.08 12.54
C LEU A 44 -2.64 -5.72 12.16
N SER A 45 -1.64 -4.91 11.83
CA SER A 45 -0.29 -5.36 11.49
C SER A 45 0.55 -5.73 12.70
N GLU A 46 0.08 -5.47 13.93
CA GLU A 46 0.67 -5.95 15.17
C GLU A 46 0.83 -7.47 15.18
N CYS A 47 -0.05 -8.20 14.48
CA CYS A 47 0.05 -9.65 14.32
C CYS A 47 1.41 -10.11 13.78
N ASN A 48 2.10 -9.29 12.98
CA ASN A 48 3.43 -9.62 12.46
C ASN A 48 4.52 -9.51 13.54
N LEU A 49 4.41 -8.49 14.41
CA LEU A 49 5.32 -8.33 15.55
C LEU A 49 5.11 -9.46 16.56
N PHE A 50 3.85 -9.78 16.86
CA PHE A 50 3.48 -10.90 17.71
C PHE A 50 3.99 -12.24 17.13
N ALA A 51 3.76 -12.49 15.84
CA ALA A 51 4.25 -13.71 15.20
C ALA A 51 5.78 -13.80 15.23
N CYS A 52 6.49 -12.69 15.03
CA CYS A 52 7.94 -12.65 15.11
C CYS A 52 8.45 -13.05 16.51
N SER A 53 7.84 -12.52 17.58
CA SER A 53 8.23 -12.88 18.95
C SER A 53 7.96 -14.36 19.26
N GLN A 54 6.83 -14.89 18.79
CA GLN A 54 6.49 -16.31 18.94
C GLN A 54 7.47 -17.21 18.17
N LEU A 55 7.79 -16.87 16.92
CA LEU A 55 8.70 -17.64 16.06
C LEU A 55 10.14 -17.69 16.60
N LEU A 56 10.60 -16.65 17.29
CA LEU A 56 11.90 -16.61 17.98
C LEU A 56 11.91 -17.41 19.30
N GLY A 57 10.75 -17.63 19.90
CA GLY A 57 10.58 -18.41 21.13
C GLY A 57 10.06 -19.82 20.86
N HIS A 58 9.01 -20.22 21.58
CA HIS A 58 8.43 -21.58 21.51
C HIS A 58 7.56 -21.83 20.27
N GLY A 59 7.41 -20.85 19.38
CA GLY A 59 6.50 -20.87 18.25
C GLY A 59 7.11 -21.25 16.90
N ALA A 60 8.38 -21.67 16.83
CA ALA A 60 9.08 -21.95 15.57
C ALA A 60 8.35 -22.93 14.63
N GLY A 61 7.59 -23.90 15.19
CA GLY A 61 6.80 -24.87 14.44
C GLY A 61 5.39 -24.42 14.04
N LYS A 62 4.88 -23.30 14.58
CA LYS A 62 3.48 -22.88 14.38
C LYS A 62 3.22 -22.44 12.94
N THR A 63 2.02 -22.67 12.42
CA THR A 63 1.55 -22.14 11.13
C THR A 63 1.13 -20.68 11.26
N GLN A 64 0.95 -19.99 10.13
CA GLN A 64 0.44 -18.62 10.11
C GLN A 64 -0.94 -18.51 10.78
N GLU A 65 -1.83 -19.47 10.52
CA GLU A 65 -3.18 -19.52 11.11
C GLU A 65 -3.10 -19.69 12.63
N GLN A 66 -2.26 -20.60 13.12
CA GLN A 66 -2.06 -20.80 14.55
C GLN A 66 -1.52 -19.53 15.22
N LEU A 67 -0.57 -18.85 14.60
CA LEU A 67 -0.01 -17.61 15.14
C LEU A 67 -1.04 -16.46 15.17
N LEU A 68 -1.92 -16.39 14.17
CA LEU A 68 -3.04 -15.45 14.16
C LEU A 68 -4.06 -15.78 15.24
N ASP A 69 -4.43 -17.06 15.40
CA ASP A 69 -5.36 -17.51 16.44
C ASP A 69 -4.85 -17.15 17.84
N LEU A 70 -3.57 -17.41 18.11
CA LEU A 70 -2.91 -17.04 19.35
C LEU A 70 -2.94 -15.53 19.58
N TRP A 71 -2.61 -14.71 18.57
CA TRP A 71 -2.64 -13.25 18.69
C TRP A 71 -4.05 -12.74 18.98
N LEU A 72 -5.07 -13.22 18.26
CA LEU A 72 -6.45 -12.81 18.42
C LEU A 72 -7.01 -13.18 19.80
N ALA A 73 -6.66 -14.37 20.28
CA ALA A 73 -7.04 -14.85 21.60
C ALA A 73 -6.34 -14.05 22.72
N GLU A 74 -5.02 -13.87 22.65
CA GLU A 74 -4.24 -13.18 23.68
C GLU A 74 -4.52 -11.67 23.73
N ARG A 75 -4.69 -11.03 22.57
CA ARG A 75 -4.85 -9.56 22.48
C ARG A 75 -6.28 -9.10 22.67
N TYR A 76 -7.25 -9.84 22.11
CA TYR A 76 -8.65 -9.41 22.05
C TYR A 76 -9.61 -10.36 22.77
N GLY A 77 -9.13 -11.50 23.29
CA GLY A 77 -10.01 -12.54 23.84
C GLY A 77 -10.93 -13.17 22.80
N TRP A 78 -10.63 -13.01 21.51
CA TRP A 78 -11.49 -13.48 20.43
C TRP A 78 -11.07 -14.88 20.00
N CYS A 79 -11.91 -15.87 20.32
CA CYS A 79 -11.76 -17.26 19.91
C CYS A 79 -12.96 -17.65 19.04
N PRO A 80 -12.93 -17.35 17.73
CA PRO A 80 -14.08 -17.60 16.88
C PRO A 80 -14.34 -19.08 16.64
N MET A 81 -15.58 -19.40 16.23
CA MET A 81 -15.92 -20.74 15.73
C MET A 81 -15.08 -21.11 14.49
N LEU A 82 -14.92 -22.43 14.26
CA LEU A 82 -14.21 -23.03 13.12
C LEU A 82 -14.51 -22.25 11.83
N GLN A 83 -13.44 -21.87 11.10
CA GLN A 83 -13.38 -21.13 9.81
C GLN A 83 -13.16 -19.60 9.86
N SER A 84 -13.51 -18.88 10.93
CA SER A 84 -13.35 -17.41 10.94
C SER A 84 -11.89 -16.90 10.86
N PRO A 85 -10.88 -17.58 11.44
CA PRO A 85 -9.49 -17.16 11.30
C PRO A 85 -8.91 -17.33 9.90
N ALA A 86 -9.35 -18.36 9.17
CA ALA A 86 -8.97 -18.57 7.78
C ALA A 86 -9.55 -17.46 6.89
N VAL A 87 -10.79 -17.03 7.16
CA VAL A 87 -11.42 -15.89 6.48
C VAL A 87 -10.71 -14.58 6.83
N PHE A 88 -10.38 -14.35 8.10
CA PHE A 88 -9.59 -13.20 8.56
C PHE A 88 -8.23 -13.12 7.85
N SER A 89 -7.47 -14.22 7.86
CA SER A 89 -6.18 -14.34 7.17
C SER A 89 -6.30 -14.12 5.66
N SER A 90 -7.38 -14.63 5.05
CA SER A 90 -7.67 -14.42 3.62
C SER A 90 -7.86 -12.95 3.29
N TYR A 91 -8.60 -12.19 4.11
CA TYR A 91 -8.77 -10.75 3.91
C TYR A 91 -7.44 -10.00 3.99
N LEU A 92 -6.63 -10.22 5.03
CA LEU A 92 -5.31 -9.59 5.15
C LEU A 92 -4.37 -9.95 3.98
N SER A 93 -4.43 -11.22 3.52
CA SER A 93 -3.63 -11.69 2.39
C SER A 93 -4.09 -11.11 1.05
N ARG A 94 -5.40 -11.00 0.84
CA ARG A 94 -5.99 -10.39 -0.37
C ARG A 94 -5.71 -8.89 -0.43
N GLN A 95 -5.71 -8.22 0.71
CA GLN A 95 -5.36 -6.81 0.80
C GLN A 95 -3.90 -6.56 0.42
N ARG A 96 -2.96 -7.40 0.91
CA ARG A 96 -1.57 -7.39 0.43
C ARG A 96 -1.51 -7.55 -1.10
N ARG A 97 -2.32 -8.45 -1.68
CA ARG A 97 -2.39 -8.64 -3.14
C ARG A 97 -2.97 -7.43 -3.88
N CYS A 98 -3.91 -6.67 -3.31
CA CYS A 98 -4.35 -5.41 -3.92
C CYS A 98 -3.19 -4.41 -4.06
N PHE A 99 -2.26 -4.41 -3.09
CA PHE A 99 -1.04 -3.61 -3.16
C PHE A 99 0.06 -4.21 -4.04
N THR A 100 0.23 -5.54 -4.05
CA THR A 100 1.40 -6.19 -4.70
C THR A 100 1.13 -6.83 -6.06
N ARG A 101 -0.10 -7.29 -6.35
CA ARG A 101 -0.38 -8.26 -7.44
C ARG A 101 -0.59 -7.64 -8.83
N ARG A 102 -0.71 -6.31 -8.96
CA ARG A 102 -1.07 -5.67 -10.25
C ARG A 102 -0.26 -4.41 -10.59
N PHE A 103 0.97 -4.34 -10.10
CA PHE A 103 1.98 -3.41 -10.59
C PHE A 103 2.92 -4.15 -11.56
N MET A 104 2.35 -4.94 -12.49
CA MET A 104 3.11 -5.86 -13.34
C MET A 104 3.70 -5.16 -14.57
N PHE A 105 3.15 -4.01 -14.98
CA PHE A 105 3.72 -3.17 -16.03
C PHE A 105 4.37 -1.88 -15.53
N ALA A 106 4.33 -1.62 -14.23
CA ALA A 106 5.10 -0.56 -13.61
C ALA A 106 5.84 -1.18 -12.43
N ILE A 107 7.05 -1.66 -12.71
CA ILE A 107 8.03 -2.09 -11.71
C ILE A 107 7.99 -1.05 -10.57
N THR A 108 7.46 -1.50 -9.44
CA THR A 108 7.79 -1.02 -8.09
C THR A 108 7.63 0.48 -7.79
N PHE A 109 7.06 1.29 -8.68
CA PHE A 109 7.06 2.77 -8.61
C PHE A 109 6.60 3.33 -7.26
N PHE A 110 5.68 2.62 -6.60
CA PHE A 110 5.19 2.86 -5.25
C PHE A 110 5.24 1.63 -4.33
N THR A 111 5.85 0.52 -4.74
CA THR A 111 5.82 -0.70 -3.91
C THR A 111 7.02 -0.86 -2.98
N ALA A 112 8.05 0.00 -3.14
CA ALA A 112 9.13 0.16 -2.15
C ALA A 112 8.89 1.33 -1.16
N ILE A 113 7.82 2.10 -1.37
CA ILE A 113 7.46 3.24 -0.53
C ILE A 113 5.96 3.16 -0.34
N VAL A 114 5.63 2.73 0.86
CA VAL A 114 4.25 2.61 1.33
C VAL A 114 3.50 3.91 1.16
N GLN A 115 4.19 5.02 1.32
CA GLN A 115 3.67 6.37 1.32
C GLN A 115 3.80 7.04 -0.05
N LEU A 116 2.88 7.97 -0.33
CA LEU A 116 2.95 8.82 -1.52
C LEU A 116 4.26 9.63 -1.52
N PRO A 117 4.76 10.06 -2.69
CA PRO A 117 5.82 11.05 -2.72
C PRO A 117 5.25 12.40 -2.30
N GLU A 118 6.09 13.30 -1.85
CA GLU A 118 5.73 14.69 -1.52
C GLU A 118 5.83 15.61 -2.73
N SER A 119 6.48 15.16 -3.81
CA SER A 119 6.68 15.98 -5.02
C SER A 119 6.82 15.15 -6.29
N TYR A 120 6.62 15.81 -7.43
CA TYR A 120 6.92 15.25 -8.76
C TYR A 120 8.38 14.80 -8.86
N GLY A 121 9.33 15.62 -8.38
CA GLY A 121 10.76 15.28 -8.41
C GLY A 121 11.10 14.03 -7.60
N GLN A 122 10.50 13.87 -6.41
CA GLN A 122 10.63 12.64 -5.63
C GLN A 122 10.04 11.44 -6.36
N ALA A 123 8.86 11.60 -6.98
CA ALA A 123 8.25 10.56 -7.78
C ALA A 123 9.16 10.14 -8.95
N VAL A 124 9.70 11.09 -9.72
CA VAL A 124 10.68 10.85 -10.79
C VAL A 124 11.92 10.13 -10.27
N TRP A 125 12.49 10.57 -9.14
CA TRP A 125 13.64 9.90 -8.53
C TRP A 125 13.31 8.46 -8.13
N SER A 126 12.13 8.21 -7.57
CA SER A 126 11.65 6.86 -7.27
C SER A 126 11.51 6.01 -8.53
N LEU A 127 11.06 6.58 -9.66
CA LEU A 127 11.00 5.88 -10.97
C LEU A 127 12.39 5.38 -11.36
N TYR A 128 13.35 6.31 -11.49
CA TYR A 128 14.63 6.02 -12.09
C TYR A 128 15.61 5.32 -11.13
N SER A 129 15.51 5.58 -9.82
CA SER A 129 16.35 4.89 -8.82
C SER A 129 16.02 3.40 -8.70
N GLN A 130 14.77 3.00 -8.95
CA GLN A 130 14.37 1.60 -8.98
C GLN A 130 14.73 0.93 -10.31
N LEU A 131 14.60 1.65 -11.42
CA LEU A 131 15.10 1.20 -12.73
C LEU A 131 16.63 0.99 -12.70
N ALA A 132 17.38 1.81 -11.97
CA ALA A 132 18.83 1.66 -11.82
C ALA A 132 19.26 0.50 -10.90
N ARG A 133 18.41 0.08 -9.95
CA ARG A 133 18.72 -0.98 -8.97
C ARG A 133 18.38 -2.38 -9.46
N ASN A 134 17.49 -2.51 -10.44
CA ASN A 134 17.23 -3.78 -11.10
C ASN A 134 17.83 -3.75 -12.51
N HIS A 135 18.94 -4.47 -12.71
CA HIS A 135 19.32 -4.92 -14.06
C HIS A 135 18.25 -5.89 -14.58
N TRP A 136 17.16 -5.38 -15.13
CA TRP A 136 16.49 -6.03 -16.25
C TRP A 136 16.99 -5.27 -17.47
N LEU A 137 17.78 -5.95 -18.31
CA LEU A 137 18.54 -5.37 -19.41
C LEU A 137 17.69 -4.46 -20.32
N PRO A 138 18.29 -3.44 -20.98
CA PRO A 138 17.65 -2.79 -22.12
C PRO A 138 17.20 -3.88 -23.11
N GLY A 139 15.88 -3.99 -23.34
CA GLY A 139 15.31 -5.08 -24.14
C GLY A 139 14.51 -6.13 -23.35
N SER A 140 14.31 -5.96 -22.04
CA SER A 140 13.21 -6.66 -21.36
C SER A 140 11.89 -6.10 -21.89
N ALA A 141 10.99 -6.97 -22.36
CA ALA A 141 9.82 -6.60 -23.17
C ALA A 141 8.73 -5.78 -22.44
N GLN A 142 9.03 -5.17 -21.28
CA GLN A 142 8.04 -4.58 -20.37
C GLN A 142 8.48 -3.25 -19.74
N ASP A 143 9.53 -2.60 -20.23
CA ASP A 143 9.89 -1.25 -19.78
C ASP A 143 8.87 -0.23 -20.29
N ILE A 144 8.08 0.36 -19.38
CA ILE A 144 7.28 1.54 -19.73
C ILE A 144 8.25 2.73 -19.84
N HIS A 145 8.50 3.12 -21.08
CA HIS A 145 9.21 4.33 -21.43
C HIS A 145 8.28 5.26 -22.19
N PHE A 146 8.29 6.55 -21.83
CA PHE A 146 7.61 7.60 -22.57
C PHE A 146 8.64 8.30 -23.45
N THR A 147 8.49 8.21 -24.78
CA THR A 147 9.38 8.85 -25.75
C THR A 147 8.60 9.49 -26.89
N ARG A 148 9.09 10.64 -27.38
CA ARG A 148 8.59 11.30 -28.60
C ARG A 148 8.83 10.48 -29.85
N ASP A 149 9.83 9.60 -29.83
CA ASP A 149 10.19 8.78 -31.00
C ASP A 149 9.13 7.72 -31.30
N ASN A 150 8.32 7.35 -30.29
CA ASN A 150 7.22 6.42 -30.45
C ASN A 150 6.00 6.83 -29.60
N PRO A 151 5.22 7.82 -30.05
CA PRO A 151 4.10 8.36 -29.29
C PRO A 151 2.96 7.34 -29.16
N GLN A 152 2.78 6.46 -30.15
CA GLN A 152 1.74 5.42 -30.12
C GLN A 152 1.99 4.41 -29.00
N ILE A 153 3.20 3.84 -28.90
CA ILE A 153 3.55 2.91 -27.81
C ILE A 153 3.47 3.62 -26.45
N SER A 154 3.91 4.88 -26.39
CA SER A 154 3.83 5.67 -25.15
C SER A 154 2.38 5.87 -24.70
N MET A 155 1.46 6.12 -25.63
CA MET A 155 0.02 6.27 -25.36
C MET A 155 -0.62 4.94 -24.95
N GLU A 156 -0.27 3.84 -25.61
CA GLU A 156 -0.71 2.48 -25.24
C GLU A 156 -0.26 2.13 -23.81
N ASN A 157 0.98 2.47 -23.46
CA ASN A 157 1.50 2.29 -22.10
C ASN A 157 0.73 3.13 -21.07
N LEU A 158 0.48 4.41 -21.36
CA LEU A 158 -0.30 5.29 -20.46
C LEU A 158 -1.72 4.76 -20.26
N THR A 159 -2.37 4.31 -21.33
CA THR A 159 -3.73 3.75 -21.29
C THR A 159 -3.77 2.47 -20.46
N ARG A 160 -2.80 1.56 -20.65
CA ARG A 160 -2.68 0.33 -19.85
C ARG A 160 -2.48 0.65 -18.37
N ILE A 161 -1.60 1.61 -18.04
CA ILE A 161 -1.41 2.05 -16.65
C ILE A 161 -2.75 2.52 -16.08
N ALA A 162 -3.46 3.41 -16.77
CA ALA A 162 -4.72 3.95 -16.28
C ALA A 162 -5.77 2.85 -16.02
N GLN A 163 -5.91 1.91 -16.96
CA GLN A 163 -6.82 0.76 -16.81
C GLN A 163 -6.45 -0.13 -15.62
N GLU A 164 -5.17 -0.47 -15.47
CA GLU A 164 -4.69 -1.27 -14.33
C GLU A 164 -4.98 -0.57 -12.99
N LYS A 165 -4.87 0.77 -12.92
CA LYS A 165 -5.18 1.51 -11.69
C LYS A 165 -6.68 1.56 -11.40
N ASP A 166 -7.50 1.70 -12.41
CA ASP A 166 -8.95 1.67 -12.24
C ASP A 166 -9.43 0.28 -11.77
N GLU A 167 -8.85 -0.81 -12.29
CA GLU A 167 -9.11 -2.17 -11.80
C GLU A 167 -8.71 -2.36 -10.34
N VAL A 168 -7.52 -1.87 -9.95
CA VAL A 168 -7.02 -1.98 -8.57
C VAL A 168 -7.91 -1.20 -7.60
N ALA A 169 -8.31 0.02 -7.95
CA ALA A 169 -9.21 0.82 -7.13
C ALA A 169 -10.57 0.13 -6.95
N ALA A 170 -11.14 -0.43 -8.02
CA ALA A 170 -12.41 -1.16 -7.97
C ALA A 170 -12.31 -2.42 -7.10
N ASP A 171 -11.23 -3.20 -7.24
CA ASP A 171 -10.99 -4.38 -6.42
C ASP A 171 -10.79 -4.03 -4.94
N ALA A 172 -10.10 -2.93 -4.64
CA ALA A 172 -9.90 -2.45 -3.28
C ALA A 172 -11.22 -2.03 -2.62
N LEU A 173 -12.09 -1.31 -3.35
CA LEU A 173 -13.43 -0.95 -2.89
C LEU A 173 -14.28 -2.18 -2.59
N LYS A 174 -14.30 -3.14 -3.51
CA LYS A 174 -15.03 -4.40 -3.32
C LYS A 174 -14.50 -5.19 -2.12
N LEU A 175 -13.18 -5.28 -1.98
CA LEU A 175 -12.56 -5.97 -0.84
C LEU A 175 -12.88 -5.28 0.48
N CYS A 176 -12.87 -3.94 0.52
CA CYS A 176 -13.25 -3.17 1.68
C CYS A 176 -14.72 -3.46 2.08
N ALA A 177 -15.65 -3.42 1.13
CA ALA A 177 -17.06 -3.73 1.40
C ALA A 177 -17.23 -5.14 2.02
N GLN A 178 -16.56 -6.14 1.44
CA GLN A 178 -16.59 -7.52 1.95
C GLN A 178 -15.97 -7.64 3.35
N ALA A 179 -14.87 -6.93 3.61
CA ALA A 179 -14.23 -6.92 4.92
C ALA A 179 -15.12 -6.27 5.97
N LEU A 180 -15.78 -5.15 5.65
CA LEU A 180 -16.71 -4.49 6.57
C LEU A 180 -17.93 -5.37 6.88
N GLU A 181 -18.52 -6.02 5.87
CA GLU A 181 -19.61 -6.99 6.05
C GLU A 181 -19.20 -8.19 6.89
N PHE A 182 -17.96 -8.68 6.75
CA PHE A 182 -17.44 -9.75 7.59
C PHE A 182 -17.44 -9.36 9.07
N ALA A 183 -17.06 -8.13 9.41
CA ALA A 183 -17.02 -7.66 10.79
C ALA A 183 -18.39 -7.69 11.49
N GLU A 184 -19.47 -7.45 10.75
CA GLU A 184 -20.85 -7.52 11.26
C GLU A 184 -21.25 -8.94 11.67
N ASN A 185 -20.66 -9.96 11.04
CA ASN A 185 -21.03 -11.36 11.22
C ASN A 185 -20.00 -12.16 12.06
N ALA A 186 -18.79 -11.61 12.27
CA ALA A 186 -17.68 -12.32 12.89
C ALA A 186 -17.70 -12.33 14.43
N ALA A 187 -18.71 -11.71 15.06
CA ALA A 187 -18.81 -11.57 16.52
C ALA A 187 -17.52 -11.00 17.16
N PHE A 188 -16.95 -9.96 16.54
CA PHE A 188 -15.75 -9.30 17.05
C PHE A 188 -16.01 -8.63 18.40
N PRO A 189 -15.07 -8.75 19.37
CA PRO A 189 -15.05 -7.87 20.52
C PRO A 189 -14.95 -6.41 20.08
N THR A 190 -15.50 -5.49 20.87
CA THR A 190 -15.61 -4.06 20.50
C THR A 190 -14.29 -3.44 20.05
N ALA A 191 -13.18 -3.76 20.72
CA ALA A 191 -11.86 -3.24 20.36
C ALA A 191 -11.40 -3.72 18.96
N LEU A 192 -11.55 -5.01 18.67
CA LEU A 192 -11.18 -5.59 17.37
C LEU A 192 -12.11 -5.09 16.26
N TYR A 193 -13.41 -4.97 16.53
CA TYR A 193 -14.39 -4.44 15.59
C TYR A 193 -14.06 -3.00 15.17
N ARG A 194 -13.79 -2.11 16.14
CA ARG A 194 -13.40 -0.73 15.86
C ARG A 194 -12.11 -0.66 15.05
N LEU A 195 -11.07 -1.38 15.47
CA LEU A 195 -9.79 -1.40 14.78
C LEU A 195 -9.95 -1.88 13.33
N TRP A 196 -10.71 -2.96 13.13
CA TRP A 196 -11.00 -3.51 11.82
C TRP A 196 -11.73 -2.48 10.94
N GLN A 197 -12.84 -1.91 11.41
CA GLN A 197 -13.58 -0.91 10.64
C GLN A 197 -12.71 0.29 10.24
N ASN A 198 -11.91 0.80 11.18
CA ASN A 198 -11.07 1.98 10.96
C ASN A 198 -10.01 1.71 9.89
N GLU A 199 -9.27 0.62 10.01
CA GLU A 199 -8.21 0.29 9.07
C GLU A 199 -8.71 -0.10 7.68
N TRP A 200 -9.85 -0.79 7.58
CA TRP A 200 -10.43 -1.17 6.29
C TRP A 200 -11.09 0.00 5.55
N ARG A 201 -11.78 0.91 6.27
CA ARG A 201 -12.29 2.15 5.64
C ARG A 201 -11.15 3.01 5.12
N GLY A 202 -10.09 3.14 5.93
CA GLY A 202 -8.91 3.87 5.51
C GLY A 202 -8.25 3.26 4.27
N LEU A 203 -8.19 1.93 4.16
CA LEU A 203 -7.63 1.24 2.99
C LEU A 203 -8.24 1.68 1.66
N ALA A 204 -9.56 1.77 1.58
CA ALA A 204 -10.25 2.17 0.36
C ALA A 204 -9.81 3.57 -0.10
N LEU A 205 -9.85 4.54 0.82
CA LEU A 205 -9.42 5.91 0.56
C LEU A 205 -7.96 5.97 0.12
N TYR A 206 -7.09 5.20 0.78
CA TYR A 206 -5.68 5.16 0.46
C TYR A 206 -5.40 4.60 -0.94
N CYS A 207 -6.06 3.50 -1.32
CA CYS A 207 -5.94 2.93 -2.66
C CYS A 207 -6.42 3.90 -3.75
N GLN A 208 -7.48 4.67 -3.48
CA GLN A 208 -7.96 5.71 -4.39
C GLN A 208 -6.94 6.83 -4.55
N LEU A 209 -6.36 7.32 -3.44
CA LEU A 209 -5.32 8.35 -3.47
C LEU A 209 -4.09 7.89 -4.26
N PHE A 210 -3.62 6.67 -4.08
CA PHE A 210 -2.53 6.10 -4.88
C PHE A 210 -2.89 6.02 -6.37
N THR A 211 -4.13 5.63 -6.68
CA THR A 211 -4.62 5.58 -8.06
C THR A 211 -4.58 6.95 -8.71
N HIS A 212 -5.14 7.98 -8.05
CA HIS A 212 -5.13 9.34 -8.56
C HIS A 212 -3.72 9.91 -8.65
N ALA A 213 -2.85 9.65 -7.67
CA ALA A 213 -1.46 10.09 -7.69
C ALA A 213 -0.70 9.50 -8.88
N GLN A 214 -0.85 8.21 -9.14
CA GLN A 214 -0.22 7.55 -10.28
C GLN A 214 -0.79 8.06 -11.61
N LYS A 215 -2.10 8.18 -11.74
CA LYS A 215 -2.74 8.69 -12.96
C LYS A 215 -2.34 10.13 -13.24
N ALA A 216 -2.28 10.99 -12.23
CA ALA A 216 -1.79 12.36 -12.37
C ALA A 216 -0.31 12.37 -12.77
N PHE A 217 0.55 11.65 -12.05
CA PHE A 217 1.98 11.59 -12.33
C PHE A 217 2.29 11.09 -13.74
N PHE A 218 1.75 9.93 -14.15
CA PHE A 218 2.07 9.35 -15.46
C PHE A 218 1.49 10.17 -16.61
N THR A 219 0.30 10.74 -16.44
CA THR A 219 -0.26 11.66 -17.45
C THR A 219 0.60 12.92 -17.58
N LEU A 220 1.04 13.52 -16.47
CA LEU A 220 1.93 14.68 -16.47
C LEU A 220 3.29 14.36 -17.10
N HIS A 221 3.87 13.21 -16.74
CA HIS A 221 5.16 12.78 -17.27
C HIS A 221 5.05 12.46 -18.77
N PHE A 222 3.97 11.83 -19.22
CA PHE A 222 3.67 11.67 -20.65
C PHE A 222 3.54 13.03 -21.36
N ALA A 223 2.83 14.00 -20.77
CA ALA A 223 2.67 15.32 -21.37
C ALA A 223 4.01 16.06 -21.52
N ARG A 224 4.93 15.86 -20.58
CA ARG A 224 6.29 16.42 -20.62
C ARG A 224 7.15 15.76 -21.69
N GLU A 225 7.18 14.43 -21.69
CA GLU A 225 8.12 13.66 -22.50
C GLU A 225 7.62 13.44 -23.93
N VAL A 226 6.31 13.30 -24.16
CA VAL A 226 5.75 12.84 -25.45
C VAL A 226 4.93 13.94 -26.13
N GLU A 227 3.76 14.24 -25.58
CA GLU A 227 2.80 15.15 -26.21
C GLU A 227 2.00 15.94 -25.17
N ASN A 228 2.17 17.26 -25.22
CA ASN A 228 1.47 18.19 -24.37
C ASN A 228 0.18 18.70 -25.02
N SER A 229 -0.87 17.86 -25.01
CA SER A 229 -2.18 18.22 -25.54
C SER A 229 -3.15 18.71 -24.45
N TRP A 230 -4.20 19.43 -24.87
CA TRP A 230 -5.24 19.90 -23.95
C TRP A 230 -5.90 18.74 -23.19
N SER A 231 -6.15 17.61 -23.85
CA SER A 231 -6.77 16.43 -23.23
C SER A 231 -5.88 15.82 -22.14
N MET A 232 -4.57 15.72 -22.36
CA MET A 232 -3.64 15.23 -21.33
C MET A 232 -3.60 16.15 -20.12
N ARG A 233 -3.62 17.47 -20.35
CA ARG A 233 -3.68 18.45 -19.26
C ARG A 233 -4.96 18.34 -18.44
N GLU A 234 -6.10 18.19 -19.10
CA GLU A 234 -7.39 18.06 -18.44
C GLU A 234 -7.46 16.78 -17.60
N ILE A 235 -7.02 15.64 -18.14
CA ILE A 235 -6.94 14.37 -17.41
C ILE A 235 -6.03 14.50 -16.19
N CYS A 236 -4.86 15.14 -16.34
CA CYS A 236 -3.96 15.39 -15.23
C CYS A 236 -4.60 16.28 -14.16
N HIS A 237 -5.24 17.38 -14.57
CA HIS A 237 -5.91 18.31 -13.67
C HIS A 237 -7.02 17.63 -12.87
N ILE A 238 -7.87 16.80 -13.51
CA ILE A 238 -8.92 16.04 -12.83
C ILE A 238 -8.33 15.14 -11.73
N ASN A 239 -7.24 14.42 -12.02
CA ASN A 239 -6.61 13.56 -11.01
C ASN A 239 -5.93 14.35 -9.89
N VAL A 240 -5.37 15.53 -10.19
CA VAL A 240 -4.84 16.44 -9.15
C VAL A 240 -5.96 16.97 -8.25
N GLN A 241 -7.12 17.34 -8.81
CA GLN A 241 -8.28 17.75 -8.01
C GLN A 241 -8.80 16.61 -7.13
N ALA A 242 -8.81 15.38 -7.65
CA ALA A 242 -9.17 14.20 -6.87
C ALA A 242 -8.20 13.96 -5.69
N LEU A 243 -6.91 14.32 -5.82
CA LEU A 243 -5.96 14.27 -4.69
C LEU A 243 -6.30 15.31 -3.61
N TYR A 244 -6.65 16.55 -3.99
CA TYR A 244 -7.08 17.55 -3.01
C TYR A 244 -8.34 17.12 -2.27
N GLN A 245 -9.32 16.57 -3.00
CA GLN A 245 -10.53 16.02 -2.40
C GLN A 245 -10.19 14.87 -1.44
N GLY A 246 -9.41 13.89 -1.89
CA GLY A 246 -9.02 12.75 -1.06
C GLY A 246 -8.19 13.15 0.16
N ALA A 247 -7.38 14.22 0.09
CA ALA A 247 -6.68 14.78 1.23
C ALA A 247 -7.66 15.35 2.28
N SER A 248 -8.72 16.04 1.83
CA SER A 248 -9.79 16.51 2.72
C SER A 248 -10.55 15.35 3.37
N GLU A 249 -10.89 14.32 2.59
CA GLU A 249 -11.53 13.10 3.11
C GLU A 249 -10.64 12.38 4.13
N MET A 250 -9.32 12.37 3.90
CA MET A 250 -8.35 11.80 4.83
C MET A 250 -8.30 12.58 6.14
N GLU A 251 -8.34 13.91 6.11
CA GLU A 251 -8.43 14.71 7.34
C GLU A 251 -9.73 14.46 8.10
N MET A 252 -10.87 14.42 7.40
CA MET A 252 -12.15 14.10 8.03
C MET A 252 -12.12 12.72 8.69
N LEU A 253 -11.52 11.73 8.03
CA LEU A 253 -11.33 10.38 8.58
C LEU A 253 -10.47 10.43 9.84
N CYS A 254 -9.33 11.12 9.80
CA CYS A 254 -8.44 11.28 10.95
C CYS A 254 -9.12 12.00 12.12
N GLN A 255 -9.95 13.01 11.87
CA GLN A 255 -10.72 13.74 12.89
C GLN A 255 -11.81 12.87 13.52
N GLN A 256 -12.42 11.96 12.77
CA GLN A 256 -13.41 11.01 13.28
C GLN A 256 -12.77 9.93 14.16
N MET A 257 -11.46 9.75 14.08
CA MET A 257 -10.73 8.65 14.73
C MET A 257 -9.86 9.11 15.89
N ASN A 258 -10.41 9.87 16.85
CA ASN A 258 -9.67 10.42 18.00
C ASN A 258 -8.90 9.39 18.86
N GLU A 259 -9.24 8.10 18.77
CA GLU A 259 -8.60 7.00 19.49
C GLU A 259 -7.72 6.12 18.57
N ALA A 260 -7.44 6.54 17.33
CA ALA A 260 -6.57 5.76 16.45
C ALA A 260 -5.12 5.74 16.94
N SER A 261 -4.43 4.65 16.65
CA SER A 261 -3.01 4.54 16.98
C SER A 261 -2.20 5.62 16.24
N PRO A 262 -1.11 6.12 16.82
CA PRO A 262 -0.26 7.11 16.15
C PRO A 262 0.23 6.66 14.76
N GLY A 263 0.42 5.35 14.55
CA GLY A 263 0.78 4.80 13.25
C GLY A 263 -0.28 5.04 12.18
N PHE A 264 -1.56 5.12 12.55
CA PHE A 264 -2.64 5.52 11.63
C PHE A 264 -2.36 6.90 11.04
N TYR A 265 -2.11 7.92 11.87
CA TYR A 265 -1.87 9.29 11.41
C TYR A 265 -0.61 9.43 10.55
N ILE A 266 0.40 8.57 10.74
CA ILE A 266 1.60 8.54 9.91
C ILE A 266 1.33 7.95 8.52
N MET A 267 0.41 6.99 8.43
CA MET A 267 -0.01 6.43 7.14
C MET A 267 -0.99 7.36 6.42
N PHE A 268 -1.89 8.01 7.15
CA PHE A 268 -2.91 8.92 6.64
C PHE A 268 -2.46 10.39 6.76
N ASP A 269 -1.34 10.71 6.11
CA ASP A 269 -0.80 12.05 6.06
C ASP A 269 -1.42 12.86 4.90
N ALA A 270 -2.48 13.61 5.22
CA ALA A 270 -3.13 14.50 4.25
C ALA A 270 -2.21 15.64 3.79
N GLY A 271 -1.28 16.09 4.63
CA GLY A 271 -0.31 17.14 4.28
C GLY A 271 0.62 16.70 3.16
N ARG A 272 1.07 15.44 3.19
CA ARG A 272 1.85 14.82 2.12
C ARG A 272 1.05 14.69 0.82
N VAL A 273 -0.22 14.28 0.88
CA VAL A 273 -1.09 14.23 -0.31
C VAL A 273 -1.22 15.60 -0.96
N ARG A 274 -1.43 16.66 -0.16
CA ARG A 274 -1.51 18.04 -0.67
C ARG A 274 -0.20 18.51 -1.27
N SER A 275 0.93 18.25 -0.60
CA SER A 275 2.26 18.62 -1.10
C SER A 275 2.51 18.01 -2.48
N LEU A 276 2.11 16.75 -2.67
CA LEU A 276 2.17 16.11 -3.99
C LEU A 276 1.26 16.80 -5.01
N ALA A 277 0.00 17.05 -4.64
CA ALA A 277 -0.96 17.71 -5.52
C ALA A 277 -0.49 19.10 -5.95
N ASP A 278 0.04 19.90 -5.02
CA ASP A 278 0.64 21.21 -5.26
C ASP A 278 1.83 21.12 -6.21
N SER A 279 2.72 20.15 -5.98
CA SER A 279 3.89 19.91 -6.84
C SER A 279 3.48 19.51 -8.27
N LEU A 280 2.52 18.59 -8.41
CA LEU A 280 2.01 18.16 -9.71
C LEU A 280 1.28 19.30 -10.44
N SER A 281 0.48 20.09 -9.72
CA SER A 281 -0.21 21.28 -10.24
C SER A 281 0.78 22.33 -10.77
N SER A 282 1.85 22.59 -10.01
CA SER A 282 2.92 23.52 -10.40
C SER A 282 3.64 23.04 -11.66
N GLU A 283 4.02 21.77 -11.74
CA GLU A 283 4.67 21.20 -12.92
C GLU A 283 3.76 21.20 -14.15
N LEU A 284 2.46 20.89 -13.98
CA LEU A 284 1.47 20.97 -15.05
C LEU A 284 1.35 22.40 -15.60
N SER A 285 1.32 23.39 -14.72
CA SER A 285 1.25 24.82 -15.09
C SER A 285 2.51 25.30 -15.80
N ALA A 286 3.66 24.70 -15.49
CA ALA A 286 4.96 25.04 -16.10
C ALA A 286 5.16 24.44 -17.50
N LEU A 287 4.35 23.44 -17.91
CA LEU A 287 4.38 22.95 -19.29
C LEU A 287 3.99 24.09 -20.24
N ARG A 288 4.91 24.53 -21.09
CA ARG A 288 4.64 25.56 -22.11
C ARG A 288 3.76 24.99 -23.21
N HIS A 289 2.82 25.79 -23.71
CA HIS A 289 2.02 25.48 -24.89
C HIS A 289 2.90 25.26 -26.12
#